data_AF-A0A379W5P0-F1
#
_entry.id   AF-A0A379W5P0-F1
#
_cell.length_a   1.000
_cell.length_b   1.000
_cell.length_c   1.000
_cell.angle_alpha   90.00
_cell.angle_beta   90.00
_cell.angle_gamma   90.00
#
_symmetry.space_group_name_H-M   'P 1'
#
loop_
_entity.id
_entity.type
_entity.pdbx_description
1 polymer ?
#
loop_
_entity_poly.entity_id
_entity_poly.type
_entity_poly.pdbx_seq_one_letter_code
_entity_poly.pdbx_strand_id
1 'polypeptide(L)'
;MENADERVVIQHNWHELRLLMWDYVGIVRTTKRLERALRRITMLQQEIDEYYANFRVSNNLLELRNLVQVAELIVRCAMMRKESRGLHFTLDYPQQLAESGPSILSPLTPHINR
;
A
#
# COMPACT_ATOMS: atom_id res chain seq x y z
N MET A 1 -24.66 -9.26 -16.39
CA MET A 1 -23.99 -10.58 -16.24
C MET A 1 -22.58 -10.25 -15.77
N GLU A 2 -22.13 -10.74 -14.61
CA GLU A 2 -20.73 -10.51 -14.17
C GLU A 2 -19.81 -11.15 -15.21
N ASN A 3 -18.85 -10.38 -15.72
CA ASN A 3 -17.91 -10.85 -16.73
C ASN A 3 -16.82 -11.69 -16.03
N ALA A 4 -16.57 -12.92 -16.52
CA ALA A 4 -15.66 -13.86 -15.89
C ALA A 4 -14.23 -13.32 -15.80
N ASP A 5 -13.82 -12.55 -16.81
CA ASP A 5 -12.49 -11.94 -16.87
C ASP A 5 -12.28 -10.92 -15.73
N GLU A 6 -13.31 -10.14 -15.40
CA GLU A 6 -13.28 -9.16 -14.31
C GLU A 6 -12.99 -9.80 -12.96
N ARG A 7 -13.63 -10.95 -12.70
CA ARG A 7 -13.45 -11.70 -11.45
C ARG A 7 -12.05 -12.26 -11.33
N VAL A 8 -11.48 -12.76 -12.42
CA VAL A 8 -10.12 -13.32 -12.45
C VAL A 8 -9.09 -12.22 -12.15
N VAL A 9 -9.23 -11.04 -12.76
CA VAL A 9 -8.31 -9.91 -12.54
C VAL A 9 -8.38 -9.42 -11.08
N ILE A 10 -9.58 -9.24 -10.52
CA ILE A 10 -9.74 -8.83 -9.11
C ILE A 10 -9.06 -9.83 -8.17
N GLN A 11 -9.26 -11.13 -8.41
CA GLN A 11 -8.64 -12.17 -7.59
C GLN A 11 -7.11 -12.16 -7.72
N HIS A 12 -6.58 -11.93 -8.92
CA HIS A 12 -5.14 -11.80 -9.14
C HIS A 12 -4.56 -10.62 -8.35
N ASN A 13 -5.14 -9.43 -8.50
CA ASN A 13 -4.67 -8.20 -7.85
C ASN A 13 -4.73 -8.30 -6.32
N TRP A 14 -5.73 -9.01 -5.79
CA TRP A 14 -5.81 -9.28 -4.35
C TRP A 14 -4.66 -10.14 -3.85
N HIS A 15 -4.27 -11.19 -4.60
CA HIS A 15 -3.11 -12.02 -4.24
C HIS A 15 -1.80 -11.25 -4.39
N GLU A 16 -1.64 -10.49 -5.47
CA GLU A 16 -0.46 -9.65 -5.71
C GLU A 16 -0.25 -8.66 -4.56
N LEU A 17 -1.30 -7.95 -4.14
CA LEU A 17 -1.22 -6.99 -3.06
C LEU A 17 -0.80 -7.64 -1.73
N ARG A 18 -1.36 -8.79 -1.39
CA ARG A 18 -1.00 -9.46 -0.12
C ARG A 18 0.44 -9.96 -0.13
N LEU A 19 0.90 -10.50 -1.26
CA LEU A 19 2.26 -10.97 -1.41
C LEU A 19 3.27 -9.81 -1.35
N LEU A 20 3.02 -8.71 -2.08
CA LEU A 20 3.92 -7.56 -2.07
C LEU A 20 3.99 -6.89 -0.68
N MET A 21 2.88 -6.82 0.04
CA MET A 21 2.85 -6.25 1.39
C MET A 21 3.65 -7.11 2.37
N TRP A 22 3.59 -8.43 2.23
CA TRP A 22 4.41 -9.35 3.00
C TRP A 22 5.91 -9.16 2.70
N ASP A 23 6.30 -9.16 1.43
CA ASP A 23 7.70 -9.13 1.01
C ASP A 23 8.39 -7.78 1.29
N TYR A 24 7.67 -6.69 1.09
CA TYR A 24 8.24 -5.35 1.11
C TYR A 24 7.89 -4.52 2.35
N VAL A 25 6.81 -4.85 3.05
CA VAL A 25 6.29 -4.08 4.19
C VAL A 25 6.10 -4.96 5.43
N GLY A 26 6.60 -6.20 5.39
CA GLY A 26 6.57 -7.18 6.47
C GLY A 26 7.46 -6.82 7.67
N ILE A 27 7.91 -7.86 8.39
CA ILE A 27 8.63 -7.72 9.66
C ILE A 27 9.93 -6.93 9.51
N VAL A 28 10.71 -7.21 8.45
CA VAL A 28 11.99 -6.55 8.17
C VAL A 28 11.87 -5.71 6.91
N ARG A 29 12.19 -4.41 7.03
CA ARG A 29 11.99 -3.41 5.96
C ARG A 29 13.29 -2.78 5.51
N THR A 30 13.28 -2.27 4.28
CA THR A 30 14.29 -1.35 3.77
C THR A 30 13.60 -0.28 2.94
N THR A 31 14.21 0.90 2.84
CA THR A 31 13.77 2.04 2.05
C THR A 31 13.49 1.62 0.62
N LYS A 32 14.41 0.86 0.00
CA LYS A 32 14.22 0.34 -1.36
C LYS A 32 13.03 -0.61 -1.50
N ARG A 33 12.73 -1.43 -0.48
CA ARG A 33 11.54 -2.31 -0.49
C ARG A 33 10.27 -1.48 -0.37
N LEU A 34 10.24 -0.48 0.51
CA LEU A 34 9.09 0.42 0.67
C LEU A 34 8.80 1.21 -0.62
N GLU A 35 9.84 1.70 -1.31
CA GLU A 35 9.70 2.35 -2.62
C GLU A 35 9.16 1.41 -3.70
N ARG A 36 9.53 0.13 -3.68
CA ARG A 36 8.97 -0.88 -4.59
C ARG A 36 7.50 -1.14 -4.28
N ALA A 37 7.14 -1.25 -3.00
CA ALA A 37 5.76 -1.40 -2.57
C ALA A 37 4.89 -0.23 -3.01
N LEU A 38 5.34 1.01 -2.74
CA LEU A 38 4.60 2.21 -3.11
C LEU A 38 4.34 2.28 -4.62
N ARG A 39 5.37 2.02 -5.44
CA ARG A 39 5.22 2.00 -6.90
C ARG A 39 4.18 0.99 -7.38
N ARG A 40 4.18 -0.22 -6.83
CA ARG A 40 3.20 -1.27 -7.18
C ARG A 40 1.80 -0.92 -6.72
N ILE A 41 1.66 -0.38 -5.51
CA ILE A 41 0.37 0.08 -4.98
C ILE A 41 -0.19 1.20 -5.86
N THR A 42 0.62 2.18 -6.26
CA THR A 42 0.17 3.27 -7.14
C THR A 42 -0.26 2.76 -8.52
N MET A 43 0.45 1.78 -9.09
CA MET A 43 0.03 1.11 -10.34
C MET A 43 -1.33 0.42 -10.16
N LEU A 44 -1.49 -0.37 -9.09
CA LEU A 44 -2.77 -1.01 -8.78
C LEU A 44 -3.89 0.02 -8.63
N GLN A 45 -3.67 1.16 -7.97
CA GLN A 45 -4.67 2.23 -7.85
C GLN A 45 -5.11 2.78 -9.20
N GLN A 46 -4.16 3.04 -10.10
CA GLN A 46 -4.45 3.55 -11.45
C GLN A 46 -5.26 2.54 -12.27
N GLU A 47 -4.85 1.27 -12.26
CA GLU A 47 -5.56 0.19 -12.95
C GLU A 47 -6.99 0.04 -12.40
N ILE A 48 -7.12 0.02 -11.08
CA ILE A 48 -8.40 0.01 -10.36
C ILE A 48 -9.29 1.16 -10.88
N ASP A 49 -8.81 2.39 -10.85
CA ASP A 49 -9.61 3.55 -11.27
C ASP A 49 -10.01 3.50 -12.75
N GLU A 50 -9.12 3.01 -13.63
CA GLU A 50 -9.38 2.86 -15.06
C GLU A 50 -10.43 1.79 -15.36
N TYR A 51 -10.28 0.58 -14.80
CA TYR A 51 -11.19 -0.53 -15.06
C TYR A 51 -12.57 -0.28 -14.44
N TYR A 52 -12.65 0.38 -13.30
CA TYR A 52 -13.89 0.44 -12.52
C TYR A 52 -14.87 1.55 -12.88
N ALA A 53 -14.54 2.44 -13.82
CA ALA A 53 -15.51 3.39 -14.36
C ALA A 53 -16.76 2.68 -14.93
N ASN A 54 -16.62 1.41 -15.36
CA ASN A 54 -17.66 0.67 -16.06
C ASN A 54 -18.13 -0.63 -15.35
N PHE A 55 -17.56 -0.98 -14.19
CA PHE A 55 -17.83 -2.27 -13.53
C PHE A 55 -19.03 -2.20 -12.59
N ARG A 56 -19.75 -3.32 -12.47
CA ARG A 56 -20.79 -3.48 -11.45
C ARG A 56 -20.14 -3.65 -10.07
N VAL A 57 -20.65 -2.93 -9.08
CA VAL A 57 -20.20 -3.06 -7.69
C VAL A 57 -20.38 -4.49 -7.18
N SER A 58 -19.33 -5.06 -6.60
CA SER A 58 -19.31 -6.38 -5.96
C SER A 58 -18.46 -6.36 -4.68
N ASN A 59 -18.64 -7.34 -3.79
CA ASN A 59 -17.90 -7.41 -2.53
C ASN A 59 -16.39 -7.50 -2.74
N ASN A 60 -15.93 -8.37 -3.64
CA ASN A 60 -14.50 -8.56 -3.92
C ASN A 60 -13.84 -7.28 -4.44
N LEU A 61 -14.59 -6.52 -5.25
CA LEU A 61 -14.14 -5.24 -5.76
C LEU A 61 -13.98 -4.19 -4.65
N LEU A 62 -14.99 -4.07 -3.79
CA LEU A 62 -14.95 -3.14 -2.65
C LEU A 62 -13.81 -3.50 -1.69
N GLU A 63 -13.61 -4.79 -1.43
CA GLU A 63 -12.50 -5.25 -0.61
C GLU A 63 -11.15 -4.88 -1.22
N LEU A 64 -10.93 -5.17 -2.50
CA LEU A 64 -9.67 -4.84 -3.17
C LEU A 64 -9.37 -3.33 -3.13
N ARG A 65 -10.37 -2.49 -3.41
CA ARG A 65 -10.24 -1.02 -3.32
C ARG A 65 -9.79 -0.56 -1.93
N ASN A 66 -10.44 -1.07 -0.89
CA ASN A 66 -10.13 -0.72 0.48
C ASN A 66 -8.73 -1.22 0.89
N LEU A 67 -8.36 -2.44 0.49
CA LEU A 67 -7.04 -3.00 0.79
C LEU A 67 -5.93 -2.18 0.14
N VAL A 68 -6.05 -1.85 -1.15
CA VAL A 68 -5.05 -1.05 -1.86
C VAL A 68 -4.93 0.33 -1.22
N GLN A 69 -6.05 0.98 -0.89
CA GLN A 69 -6.03 2.28 -0.24
C GLN A 69 -5.32 2.25 1.11
N VAL A 70 -5.62 1.27 1.96
CA VAL A 70 -4.97 1.15 3.29
C VAL A 70 -3.51 0.75 3.15
N ALA A 71 -3.16 -0.10 2.19
CA ALA A 71 -1.78 -0.47 1.90
C ALA A 71 -0.91 0.76 1.57
N GLU A 72 -1.43 1.69 0.76
CA GLU A 72 -0.77 2.95 0.46
C GLU A 72 -0.45 3.75 1.73
N LEU A 73 -1.43 3.89 2.62
CA LEU A 73 -1.27 4.63 3.89
C LEU A 73 -0.22 3.96 4.79
N ILE A 74 -0.24 2.63 4.90
CA ILE A 74 0.74 1.86 5.68
C ILE A 74 2.16 2.13 5.15
N VAL A 75 2.35 2.03 3.83
CA VAL A 75 3.67 2.22 3.21
C VAL A 75 4.16 3.64 3.40
N ARG A 76 3.31 4.65 3.20
CA ARG A 76 3.65 6.06 3.44
C ARG A 76 4.08 6.31 4.88
N CYS A 77 3.31 5.82 5.86
CA CYS A 77 3.66 5.92 7.28
C CYS A 77 4.99 5.23 7.61
N ALA A 78 5.26 4.07 6.99
CA ALA A 78 6.53 3.37 7.14
C ALA A 78 7.69 4.17 6.53
N MET A 79 7.52 4.77 5.36
CA MET A 79 8.54 5.59 4.70
C MET A 79 8.89 6.86 5.48
N MET A 80 7.92 7.45 6.20
CA MET A 80 8.14 8.62 7.05
C MET A 80 9.02 8.33 8.27
N ARG A 81 9.04 7.09 8.78
CA ARG A 81 9.77 6.73 10.00
C ARG A 81 11.23 6.38 9.67
N LYS A 82 12.15 7.28 10.03
CA LYS A 82 13.61 7.12 9.82
C LYS A 82 14.32 6.57 11.06
N GLU A 83 13.74 5.52 11.65
CA GLU A 83 14.23 4.83 12.84
C GLU A 83 13.63 3.43 12.93
N SER A 84 14.20 2.57 13.78
CA SER A 84 13.60 1.29 14.14
C SER A 84 13.04 1.32 15.56
N ARG A 85 11.73 1.17 15.70
CA ARG A 85 11.00 1.27 16.97
C ARG A 85 9.81 0.32 17.00
N GLY A 86 9.78 -0.59 17.97
CA GLY A 86 8.67 -1.53 18.16
C GLY A 86 8.42 -2.39 16.92
N LEU A 87 7.19 -2.37 16.40
CA LEU A 87 6.78 -3.13 15.20
C LEU A 87 7.27 -2.53 13.87
N HIS A 88 7.95 -1.39 13.91
CA HIS A 88 8.62 -0.84 12.73
C HIS A 88 10.12 -1.13 12.83
N PHE A 89 10.60 -2.07 12.03
CA PHE A 89 12.02 -2.43 11.96
C PHE A 89 12.55 -2.27 10.54
N THR A 90 13.57 -1.44 10.38
CA THR A 90 14.22 -1.18 9.10
C THR A 90 15.74 -1.26 9.19
N LEU A 91 16.36 -1.93 8.23
CA LEU A 91 17.82 -2.12 8.20
C LEU A 91 18.59 -0.81 7.91
N ASP A 92 17.96 0.16 7.25
CA ASP A 92 18.62 1.43 6.90
C ASP A 92 18.71 2.39 8.10
N TYR A 93 17.84 2.21 9.10
CA TYR A 93 17.79 3.03 10.32
C TYR A 93 17.61 2.11 11.54
N PRO A 94 18.64 1.35 11.96
CA PRO A 94 18.48 0.33 12.99
C PRO A 94 18.33 0.88 14.41
N GLN A 95 18.71 2.14 14.67
CA GLN A 95 18.59 2.78 15.98
C GLN A 95 17.27 3.55 16.14
N GLN A 96 16.89 3.81 17.39
CA GLN A 96 15.83 4.73 17.76
C GLN A 96 16.35 6.17 17.76
N LEU A 97 15.52 7.11 17.31
CA LEU A 97 15.78 8.55 17.47
C LEU A 97 15.51 8.99 18.91
N ALA A 98 16.22 10.04 19.35
CA ALA A 98 16.06 10.61 20.68
C ALA A 98 14.66 11.21 20.88
N GLU A 99 14.17 11.93 19.86
CA GLU A 99 12.81 12.47 19.82
C GLU A 99 12.04 11.83 18.66
N SER A 100 10.82 11.37 18.94
CA SER A 100 9.94 10.74 17.94
C SER A 100 8.47 10.95 18.32
N GLY A 101 7.60 10.81 17.32
CA GLY A 101 6.16 10.95 17.46
C GLY A 101 5.39 9.99 16.55
N PRO A 102 4.04 10.09 16.55
CA PRO A 102 3.21 9.33 15.61
C PRO A 102 3.47 9.77 14.17
N SER A 103 3.40 8.82 13.23
CA SER A 103 3.35 9.13 11.80
C SER A 103 1.90 9.46 11.44
N ILE A 104 1.62 10.70 11.05
CA ILE A 104 0.26 11.18 10.75
C ILE A 104 0.18 11.55 9.26
N LEU A 105 -0.83 11.02 8.58
CA LEU A 105 -1.21 11.40 7.22
C LEU A 105 -2.53 12.17 7.27
N SER A 106 -2.62 13.26 6.52
CA SER A 106 -3.87 13.99 6.33
C SER A 106 -4.24 14.01 4.85
N PRO A 107 -5.50 13.70 4.50
CA PRO A 107 -5.95 13.67 3.10
C PRO A 107 -5.98 15.07 2.46
N LEU A 108 -5.99 16.13 3.28
CA LEU A 108 -6.04 17.52 2.81
C LEU A 108 -4.67 18.09 2.47
N THR A 109 -3.59 17.44 2.93
CA THR A 109 -2.21 17.83 2.62
C THR A 109 -1.69 16.97 1.48
N PRO A 110 -1.29 17.56 0.35
CA PRO A 110 -0.65 16.81 -0.72
C PRO A 110 0.71 16.31 -0.23
N HIS A 111 0.80 15.01 0.03
CA HIS A 111 2.05 14.33 0.38
C HIS A 111 2.80 13.78 -0.85
N ILE A 112 2.35 14.13 -2.07
CA ILE A 112 2.99 13.86 -3.36
C ILE A 112 2.76 15.07 -4.27
N ASN A 113 3.84 15.56 -4.88
CA ASN A 113 3.77 16.44 -6.04
C ASN A 113 2.96 15.73 -7.14
N ARG A 114 1.75 16.21 -7.43
CA ARG A 114 1.13 15.95 -8.72
C ARG A 114 1.97 16.58 -9.83
#